data_AF-A0A971FNZ3-F1
#
_entry.id   AF-A0A971FNZ3-F1
#
_cell.length_a   1.000
_cell.length_b   1.000
_cell.length_c   1.000
_cell.angle_alpha   90.00
_cell.angle_beta   90.00
_cell.angle_gamma   90.00
#
_symmetry.space_group_name_H-M   'P 1'
#
loop_
_entity.id
_entity.type
_entity.pdbx_description
1 polymer ?
#
loop_
_entity_poly.entity_id
_entity_poly.type
_entity_poly.pdbx_seq_one_letter_code
_entity_poly.pdbx_strand_id
1 'polypeptide(L)'
;MISDADIQVFVYDPKEFIQFCEKVVNRIVLEYQDDNHQELATQLDALKHAMRQMERRGAPIPDSIQIEYDRLEQRLRDSEASQTIADLRDGLRAIANDLNRQTVVAAPTPRQPRGQAATPQADLKPVLVESLRELGGSAPCNDVLALMERKLAGRLLPGDHEPDARHVERWRHNAHWARLQLVQEGVIKENSSRGWWQLVRGR
;
A
#
# COMPACT_ATOMS: atom_id res chain seq x y z
N MET A 1 -9.58 -9.80 9.85
CA MET A 1 -9.32 -8.52 10.53
C MET A 1 -7.88 -8.13 10.25
N ILE A 2 -7.65 -6.99 9.60
CA ILE A 2 -6.29 -6.47 9.36
C ILE A 2 -5.70 -6.13 10.72
N SER A 3 -4.52 -6.67 11.05
CA SER A 3 -3.92 -6.41 12.35
C SER A 3 -3.39 -4.98 12.41
N ASP A 4 -3.30 -4.45 13.63
CA ASP A 4 -2.78 -3.12 13.87
C ASP A 4 -1.30 -2.96 13.44
N ALA A 5 -0.58 -4.08 13.28
CA ALA A 5 0.77 -4.16 12.70
C ALA A 5 0.77 -4.11 11.16
N ASP A 6 -0.27 -4.61 10.51
CA ASP A 6 -0.43 -4.52 9.04
C ASP A 6 -0.79 -3.10 8.61
N ILE A 7 -1.61 -2.39 9.40
CA ILE A 7 -1.92 -0.97 9.18
C ILE A 7 -0.64 -0.12 9.23
N GLN A 8 0.25 -0.43 10.18
CA GLN A 8 1.51 0.28 10.34
C GLN A 8 2.38 0.20 9.08
N VAL A 9 2.43 -0.94 8.38
CA VAL A 9 3.16 -1.08 7.10
C VAL A 9 2.69 -0.05 6.07
N PHE A 10 1.38 0.20 5.98
CA PHE A 10 0.78 1.16 5.06
C PHE A 10 0.96 2.63 5.48
N VAL A 11 1.15 2.88 6.77
CA VAL A 11 1.56 4.20 7.30
C VAL A 11 3.04 4.48 6.98
N TYR A 12 3.90 3.45 7.00
CA TYR A 12 5.34 3.56 6.69
C TYR A 12 5.65 3.67 5.19
N ASP A 13 4.85 3.03 4.34
CA ASP A 13 4.88 3.21 2.88
C ASP A 13 3.46 3.21 2.29
N PRO A 14 2.88 4.40 2.03
CA PRO A 14 1.56 4.49 1.40
C PRO A 14 1.48 3.81 0.03
N LYS A 15 2.61 3.60 -0.66
CA LYS A 15 2.62 2.88 -1.95
C LYS A 15 2.37 1.40 -1.79
N GLU A 16 2.78 0.78 -0.68
CA GLU A 16 2.45 -0.62 -0.37
C GLU A 16 0.94 -0.81 -0.23
N PHE A 17 0.22 0.19 0.27
CA PHE A 17 -1.24 0.14 0.32
C PHE A 17 -1.85 0.16 -1.08
N ILE A 18 -1.33 1.01 -1.97
CA ILE A 18 -1.76 1.05 -3.37
C ILE A 18 -1.46 -0.29 -4.07
N GLN A 19 -0.26 -0.84 -3.90
CA GLN A 19 0.11 -2.15 -4.45
C GLN A 19 -0.73 -3.28 -3.86
N PHE A 20 -1.10 -3.19 -2.58
CA PHE A 20 -2.02 -4.14 -1.96
C PHE A 20 -3.40 -4.06 -2.59
N CYS A 21 -3.94 -2.84 -2.78
CA CYS A 21 -5.20 -2.65 -3.50
C CYS A 21 -5.14 -3.21 -4.93
N GLU A 22 -4.05 -2.98 -5.67
CA GLU A 22 -3.85 -3.54 -7.01
C GLU A 22 -3.84 -5.08 -6.99
N LYS A 23 -3.14 -5.70 -6.04
CA LYS A 23 -3.13 -7.16 -5.87
C LYS A 23 -4.50 -7.71 -5.53
N VAL A 24 -5.27 -7.03 -4.68
CA VAL A 24 -6.65 -7.42 -4.32
C VAL A 24 -7.56 -7.33 -5.53
N VAL A 25 -7.51 -6.23 -6.29
CA VAL A 25 -8.29 -6.07 -7.54
C VAL A 25 -7.95 -7.19 -8.53
N ASN A 26 -6.65 -7.44 -8.77
CA ASN A 26 -6.22 -8.51 -9.66
C ASN A 26 -6.69 -9.88 -9.17
N ARG A 27 -6.66 -10.13 -7.86
CA ARG A 27 -7.13 -11.40 -7.30
C ARG A 27 -8.63 -11.58 -7.46
N ILE A 28 -9.43 -10.56 -7.20
CA ILE A 28 -10.89 -10.58 -7.43
C ILE A 28 -11.19 -10.85 -8.90
N VAL A 29 -10.49 -10.16 -9.81
CA VAL A 29 -10.66 -10.37 -11.25
C VAL A 29 -10.28 -11.80 -11.66
N LEU A 30 -9.21 -12.37 -11.10
CA LEU A 30 -8.76 -13.74 -11.42
C LEU A 30 -9.60 -14.83 -10.76
N GLU A 31 -10.06 -14.63 -9.52
CA GLU A 31 -10.90 -15.61 -8.79
C GLU A 31 -12.33 -15.66 -9.33
N TYR A 32 -12.82 -14.56 -9.89
CA TYR A 32 -14.14 -14.50 -10.52
C TYR A 32 -14.12 -14.61 -12.05
N GLN A 33 -12.99 -14.99 -12.65
CA GLN A 33 -12.98 -15.58 -13.99
C GLN A 33 -13.58 -16.99 -13.91
N ASP A 34 -14.87 -17.08 -13.65
CA ASP A 34 -15.64 -18.30 -13.89
C ASP A 34 -15.66 -18.56 -15.40
N ASP A 35 -15.59 -19.83 -15.82
CA ASP A 35 -15.67 -20.24 -17.22
C ASP A 35 -16.89 -19.60 -17.91
N ASN A 36 -17.98 -19.43 -17.15
CA ASN A 36 -19.22 -18.77 -17.57
C ASN A 36 -19.04 -17.26 -17.89
N HIS A 37 -18.18 -16.53 -17.17
CA HIS A 37 -17.94 -15.11 -17.42
C HIS A 37 -17.05 -14.89 -18.66
N GLN A 38 -16.07 -15.76 -18.89
CA GLN A 38 -15.27 -15.74 -20.11
C GLN A 38 -16.11 -16.08 -21.35
N GLU A 39 -17.03 -17.05 -21.21
CA GLU A 39 -17.96 -17.42 -22.27
C GLU A 39 -18.94 -16.27 -22.60
N LEU A 40 -19.53 -15.63 -21.58
CA LEU A 40 -20.37 -14.44 -21.73
C LEU A 40 -19.64 -13.29 -22.42
N ALA A 41 -18.39 -13.00 -22.03
CA ALA A 41 -17.57 -11.95 -22.66
C ALA A 41 -17.28 -12.26 -24.13
N THR A 42 -16.99 -13.52 -24.45
CA THR A 42 -16.72 -13.98 -25.83
C THR A 42 -17.97 -13.82 -26.72
N GLN A 43 -19.15 -14.19 -26.21
CA GLN A 43 -20.42 -14.00 -26.92
C GLN A 43 -20.71 -12.52 -27.21
N LEU A 44 -20.40 -11.65 -26.24
CA LEU A 44 -20.61 -10.21 -26.35
C LEU A 44 -19.67 -9.57 -27.40
N ASP A 45 -18.42 -10.01 -27.46
CA ASP A 45 -17.48 -9.58 -28.51
C ASP A 45 -17.88 -10.07 -29.90
N ALA A 46 -18.43 -11.29 -30.02
CA ALA A 46 -18.99 -11.79 -31.28
C ALA A 46 -20.17 -10.93 -31.76
N LEU A 47 -21.09 -10.55 -30.87
CA LEU A 47 -22.19 -9.63 -31.19
C LEU A 47 -21.69 -8.25 -31.60
N LYS A 48 -20.72 -7.67 -30.87
CA LYS A 48 -20.08 -6.40 -31.25
C LYS A 48 -19.42 -6.46 -32.62
N HIS A 49 -18.83 -7.60 -32.98
CA HIS A 49 -18.28 -7.78 -34.33
C HIS A 49 -19.37 -7.86 -35.39
N ALA A 50 -20.46 -8.59 -35.14
CA ALA A 50 -21.60 -8.67 -36.07
C ALA A 50 -22.24 -7.28 -36.30
N MET A 51 -22.47 -6.51 -35.23
CA MET A 51 -22.99 -5.14 -35.31
C MET A 51 -22.06 -4.24 -36.15
N ARG A 52 -20.76 -4.22 -35.84
CA ARG A 52 -19.75 -3.47 -36.62
C ARG A 52 -19.70 -3.86 -38.09
N GLN A 53 -19.90 -5.14 -38.39
CA GLN A 53 -19.92 -5.64 -39.78
C GLN A 53 -21.17 -5.19 -40.53
N MET A 54 -22.32 -5.13 -39.86
CA MET A 54 -23.57 -4.59 -40.43
C MET A 54 -23.48 -3.09 -40.68
N GLU A 55 -22.97 -2.32 -39.72
CA GLU A 55 -22.73 -0.88 -39.86
C GLU A 55 -21.81 -0.57 -41.06
N ARG A 56 -20.70 -1.32 -41.20
CA ARG A 56 -19.79 -1.17 -42.35
C ARG A 56 -20.43 -1.46 -43.70
N ARG A 57 -21.47 -2.32 -43.71
CA ARG A 57 -22.24 -2.66 -44.92
C ARG A 57 -23.43 -1.74 -45.13
N GLY A 58 -23.66 -0.75 -44.25
CA GLY A 58 -24.80 0.16 -44.30
C GLY A 58 -26.15 -0.51 -44.00
N ALA A 59 -26.13 -1.69 -43.37
CA ALA A 59 -27.34 -2.40 -42.98
C ALA A 59 -27.78 -1.98 -41.56
N PRO A 60 -29.08 -1.74 -41.32
CA PRO A 60 -29.59 -1.45 -39.99
C PRO A 60 -29.39 -2.66 -39.06
N ILE A 61 -29.03 -2.40 -37.80
CA ILE A 61 -28.87 -3.44 -36.78
C ILE A 61 -30.28 -3.91 -36.35
N PRO A 62 -30.60 -5.21 -36.40
CA PRO A 62 -31.89 -5.74 -35.95
C PRO A 62 -32.11 -5.55 -34.44
N ASP A 63 -33.34 -5.21 -34.05
CA ASP A 63 -33.72 -5.06 -32.64
C ASP A 63 -33.44 -6.31 -31.81
N SER A 64 -33.58 -7.51 -32.40
CA SER A 64 -33.26 -8.77 -31.71
C SER A 64 -31.77 -8.88 -31.32
N ILE A 65 -30.86 -8.33 -32.13
CA ILE A 65 -29.43 -8.31 -31.82
C ILE A 65 -29.14 -7.29 -30.72
N GLN A 66 -29.82 -6.14 -30.76
CA GLN A 66 -29.69 -5.11 -29.73
C GLN A 66 -30.20 -5.62 -28.37
N ILE A 67 -31.36 -6.29 -28.34
CA ILE A 67 -31.95 -6.86 -27.12
C ILE A 67 -31.03 -7.93 -26.51
N GLU A 68 -30.47 -8.84 -27.32
CA GLU A 68 -29.54 -9.86 -26.81
C GLU A 68 -28.21 -9.24 -26.35
N TYR A 69 -27.72 -8.20 -27.03
CA TYR A 69 -26.56 -7.42 -26.58
C TYR A 69 -26.82 -6.82 -25.19
N ASP A 70 -27.93 -6.10 -25.03
CA ASP A 70 -28.29 -5.43 -23.77
C ASP A 70 -28.46 -6.45 -22.63
N ARG A 71 -29.08 -7.60 -22.92
CA ARG A 71 -29.27 -8.69 -21.97
C ARG A 71 -27.95 -9.30 -21.50
N LEU A 72 -27.04 -9.61 -22.41
CA LEU A 72 -25.73 -10.19 -22.06
C LEU A 72 -24.87 -9.17 -21.31
N GLU A 73 -24.93 -7.90 -21.71
CA GLU A 73 -24.25 -6.81 -21.02
C GLU A 73 -24.75 -6.63 -19.59
N GLN A 74 -26.06 -6.75 -19.36
CA GLN A 74 -26.66 -6.67 -18.03
C GLN A 74 -26.25 -7.85 -17.15
N ARG A 75 -26.24 -9.08 -17.67
CA ARG A 75 -25.75 -10.26 -16.92
C ARG A 75 -24.28 -10.17 -16.53
N LEU A 76 -23.44 -9.58 -17.39
CA LEU A 76 -22.04 -9.31 -17.07
C LEU A 76 -21.93 -8.25 -15.96
N ARG A 77 -22.77 -7.22 -16.01
CA ARG A 77 -22.85 -6.14 -15.01
C ARG A 77 -23.29 -6.65 -13.63
N ASP A 78 -24.27 -7.55 -13.61
CA ASP A 78 -24.85 -8.15 -12.39
C ASP A 78 -23.97 -9.30 -11.83
N SER A 79 -22.82 -9.59 -12.45
CA SER A 79 -21.86 -10.55 -11.91
C SER A 79 -21.39 -10.13 -10.52
N GLU A 80 -21.28 -11.10 -9.61
CA GLU A 80 -20.79 -10.91 -8.23
C GLU A 80 -19.40 -10.24 -8.19
N ALA A 81 -18.56 -10.50 -9.21
CA ALA A 81 -17.26 -9.84 -9.40
C ALA A 81 -17.40 -8.34 -9.65
N SER A 82 -18.33 -7.97 -10.54
CA SER A 82 -18.61 -6.59 -10.93
C SER A 82 -19.16 -5.81 -9.74
N GLN A 83 -20.04 -6.42 -8.95
CA GLN A 83 -20.55 -5.83 -7.72
C GLN A 83 -19.44 -5.66 -6.66
N THR A 84 -18.61 -6.68 -6.44
CA THR A 84 -17.50 -6.60 -5.48
C THR A 84 -16.48 -5.52 -5.86
N ILE A 85 -16.16 -5.38 -7.15
CA ILE A 85 -15.29 -4.33 -7.67
C ILE A 85 -15.97 -2.95 -7.54
N ALA A 86 -17.28 -2.85 -7.79
CA ALA A 86 -18.04 -1.62 -7.62
C ALA A 86 -18.01 -1.14 -6.16
N ASP A 87 -18.23 -2.04 -5.20
CA ASP A 87 -18.19 -1.75 -3.77
C ASP A 87 -16.79 -1.29 -3.34
N LEU A 88 -15.73 -1.96 -3.81
CA LEU A 88 -14.35 -1.56 -3.55
C LEU A 88 -14.04 -0.16 -4.12
N ARG A 89 -14.47 0.13 -5.35
CA ARG A 89 -14.30 1.43 -6.00
C ARG A 89 -14.98 2.54 -5.21
N ASP A 90 -16.21 2.31 -4.76
CA ASP A 90 -16.98 3.31 -4.04
C ASP A 90 -16.40 3.56 -2.63
N GLY A 91 -15.91 2.51 -1.97
CA GLY A 91 -15.13 2.63 -0.72
C GLY A 91 -13.85 3.46 -0.89
N LEU A 92 -13.05 3.19 -1.93
CA LEU A 92 -11.84 3.97 -2.22
C LEU A 92 -12.15 5.43 -2.56
N ARG A 93 -13.26 5.70 -3.26
CA ARG A 93 -13.70 7.07 -3.56
C ARG A 93 -14.09 7.83 -2.28
N ALA A 94 -14.77 7.18 -1.34
CA ALA A 94 -15.11 7.78 -0.06
C ALA A 94 -13.84 8.17 0.72
N ILE A 95 -12.84 7.28 0.78
CA ILE A 95 -11.54 7.55 1.40
C ILE A 95 -10.85 8.74 0.75
N ALA A 96 -10.81 8.80 -0.59
CA ALA A 96 -10.20 9.92 -1.32
C ALA A 96 -10.89 11.26 -1.00
N ASN A 97 -12.21 11.27 -0.90
CA ASN A 97 -12.98 12.47 -0.53
C ASN A 97 -12.67 12.93 0.91
N ASP A 98 -12.56 12.02 1.86
CA ASP A 98 -12.20 12.34 3.24
C ASP A 98 -10.76 12.85 3.36
N LEU A 99 -9.82 12.29 2.60
CA LEU A 99 -8.46 12.81 2.50
C LEU A 99 -8.46 14.25 1.98
N ASN A 100 -9.19 14.53 0.89
CA ASN A 100 -9.31 15.88 0.36
C ASN A 100 -9.89 16.84 1.40
N ARG A 101 -10.92 16.45 2.16
CA ARG A 101 -11.46 17.26 3.26
C ARG A 101 -10.42 17.56 4.34
N GLN A 102 -9.60 16.57 4.72
CA GLN A 102 -8.54 16.76 5.71
C GLN A 102 -7.43 17.69 5.21
N THR A 103 -7.15 17.72 3.90
CA THR A 103 -6.17 18.64 3.31
C THR A 103 -6.68 20.08 3.17
N VAL A 104 -7.99 20.29 3.03
CA VAL A 104 -8.61 21.62 2.86
C VAL A 104 -8.80 22.35 4.21
N VAL A 105 -8.72 21.65 5.35
CA VAL A 105 -8.86 22.23 6.71
C VAL A 105 -7.53 22.72 7.30
N ALA A 106 -6.42 22.71 6.55
CA ALA A 106 -5.13 23.22 7.02
C ALA A 106 -5.05 24.77 7.02
N ALA A 107 -5.89 25.43 7.82
CA ALA A 107 -5.56 26.71 8.44
C ALA A 107 -4.50 26.46 9.55
N PRO A 108 -3.58 27.41 9.83
CA PRO A 108 -2.51 27.20 10.78
C PRO A 108 -3.09 27.10 12.20
N THR A 109 -3.24 25.89 12.72
CA THR A 109 -3.58 25.66 14.12
C THR A 109 -2.35 25.89 15.01
N PRO A 110 -2.54 26.31 16.27
CA PRO A 110 -1.45 26.62 17.18
C PRO A 110 -0.61 25.36 17.38
N ARG A 111 0.71 25.49 17.23
CA ARG A 111 1.67 24.42 17.52
C ARG A 111 1.37 23.85 18.90
N GLN A 112 0.98 22.58 18.96
CA GLN A 112 0.97 21.83 20.22
C GLN A 112 2.35 21.96 20.87
N PRO A 113 2.41 22.03 22.22
CA PRO A 113 3.68 22.12 22.92
C PRO A 113 4.56 20.97 22.45
N ARG A 114 5.76 21.29 21.97
CA ARG A 114 6.76 20.29 21.59
C ARG A 114 6.88 19.32 22.76
N GLY A 115 6.56 18.05 22.53
CA GLY A 115 6.98 16.97 23.43
C GLY A 115 8.47 17.10 23.71
N GLN A 116 8.95 16.42 24.75
CA GLN A 116 10.33 16.56 25.21
C GLN A 116 11.30 16.34 24.03
N ALA A 117 12.47 16.99 24.10
CA ALA A 117 13.46 16.88 23.03
C ALA A 117 13.73 15.40 22.73
N ALA A 118 13.76 15.05 21.44
CA ALA A 118 14.00 13.70 20.95
C ALA A 118 15.23 13.71 20.04
N THR A 119 15.96 12.59 20.00
CA THR A 119 17.21 12.46 19.24
C THR A 119 16.92 12.69 17.75
N PRO A 120 17.64 13.61 17.08
CA PRO A 120 17.50 13.84 15.66
C PRO A 120 17.73 12.55 14.84
N GLN A 121 16.92 12.34 13.80
CA GLN A 121 17.06 11.17 12.91
C GLN A 121 18.44 11.07 12.25
N ALA A 122 19.11 12.21 12.03
CA ALA A 122 20.47 12.27 11.49
C ALA A 122 21.49 11.53 12.38
N ASP A 123 21.27 11.51 13.70
CA ASP A 123 22.15 10.85 14.66
C ASP A 123 21.87 9.34 14.75
N LEU A 124 20.68 8.88 14.34
CA LEU A 124 20.30 7.47 14.35
C LEU A 124 20.81 6.71 13.13
N LYS A 125 20.91 7.35 11.95
CA LYS A 125 21.44 6.74 10.72
C LYS A 125 22.81 6.08 10.89
N PRO A 126 23.85 6.78 11.42
CA PRO A 126 25.18 6.17 11.55
C PRO A 126 25.14 4.98 12.51
N VAL A 127 24.39 5.07 13.61
CA VAL A 127 24.24 3.99 14.59
C VAL A 127 23.54 2.78 13.99
N LEU A 128 22.55 2.98 13.12
CA LEU A 128 21.86 1.90 12.43
C LEU A 128 22.80 1.17 11.46
N VAL A 129 23.55 1.91 10.63
CA VAL A 129 24.52 1.32 9.70
C VAL A 129 25.61 0.56 10.46
N GLU A 130 26.12 1.12 11.55
CA GLU A 130 27.11 0.46 12.41
C GLU A 130 26.56 -0.82 13.04
N SER A 131 25.34 -0.77 13.58
CA SER A 131 24.68 -1.94 14.16
C SER A 131 24.50 -3.06 13.13
N LEU A 132 24.11 -2.71 11.90
CA LEU A 132 24.04 -3.69 10.80
C LEU A 132 25.41 -4.27 10.46
N ARG A 133 26.49 -3.46 10.44
CA ARG A 133 27.85 -3.97 10.18
C ARG A 133 28.29 -4.96 11.26
N GLU A 134 28.06 -4.64 12.53
CA GLU A 134 28.39 -5.52 13.65
C GLU A 134 27.60 -6.83 13.61
N LEU A 135 26.37 -6.79 13.12
CA LEU A 135 25.52 -7.97 12.91
C LEU A 135 25.80 -8.70 11.58
N GLY A 136 26.95 -8.45 10.94
CA GLY A 136 27.36 -9.17 9.72
C GLY A 136 26.75 -8.62 8.42
N GLY A 137 26.25 -7.40 8.43
CA GLY A 137 25.69 -6.69 7.29
C GLY A 137 24.22 -7.01 6.99
N SER A 138 23.62 -7.99 7.68
CA SER A 138 22.20 -8.32 7.58
C SER A 138 21.69 -8.98 8.87
N ALA A 139 20.58 -8.49 9.42
CA ALA A 139 19.99 -9.03 10.63
C ALA A 139 18.47 -8.76 10.73
N PRO A 140 17.76 -9.50 11.59
CA PRO A 140 16.38 -9.17 11.98
C PRO A 140 16.29 -7.75 12.56
N CYS A 141 15.24 -7.00 12.22
CA CYS A 141 15.10 -5.61 12.64
C CYS A 141 15.08 -5.45 14.16
N ASN A 142 14.49 -6.41 14.89
CA ASN A 142 14.48 -6.38 16.35
C ASN A 142 15.88 -6.51 16.95
N ASP A 143 16.75 -7.31 16.34
CA ASP A 143 18.14 -7.48 16.80
C ASP A 143 18.96 -6.21 16.51
N VAL A 144 18.73 -5.58 15.36
CA VAL A 144 19.33 -4.28 15.03
C VAL A 144 18.88 -3.22 16.02
N LEU A 145 17.57 -3.12 16.29
CA LEU A 145 17.03 -2.16 17.26
C LEU A 145 17.59 -2.40 18.66
N ALA A 146 17.67 -3.66 19.12
CA ALA A 146 18.25 -3.99 20.42
C ALA A 146 19.72 -3.57 20.53
N LEU A 147 20.50 -3.72 19.46
CA LEU A 147 21.89 -3.27 19.43
C LEU A 147 21.99 -1.73 19.37
N MET A 148 21.13 -1.07 18.59
CA MET A 148 21.04 0.39 18.56
C MET A 148 20.69 0.95 19.94
N GLU A 149 19.74 0.33 20.66
CA GLU A 149 19.35 0.73 22.01
C GLU A 149 20.56 0.73 22.96
N ARG A 150 21.37 -0.32 22.91
CA ARG A 150 22.62 -0.41 23.69
C ARG A 150 23.63 0.67 23.30
N LYS A 151 23.76 0.97 22.01
CA LYS A 151 24.68 2.00 21.49
C LYS A 151 24.22 3.43 21.77
N LEU A 152 22.91 3.63 21.87
CA LEU A 152 22.27 4.91 22.17
C LEU A 152 22.05 5.12 23.66
N ALA A 153 22.39 4.14 24.52
CA ALA A 153 22.29 4.25 25.96
C ALA A 153 23.03 5.52 26.45
N GLY A 154 22.31 6.39 27.17
CA GLY A 154 22.82 7.68 27.64
C GLY A 154 22.90 8.79 26.58
N ARG A 155 22.52 8.51 25.33
CA ARG A 155 22.40 9.51 24.24
C ARG A 155 20.95 9.81 23.87
N LEU A 156 20.03 8.89 24.15
CA LEU A 156 18.59 9.11 24.02
C LEU A 156 18.15 10.24 24.96
N LEU A 157 17.32 11.12 24.43
CA LEU A 157 16.73 12.24 25.16
C LEU A 157 15.41 11.79 25.82
N PRO A 158 14.89 12.52 26.82
CA PRO A 158 13.65 12.12 27.48
C PRO A 158 12.45 11.91 26.54
N GLY A 159 12.38 12.66 25.44
CA GLY A 159 11.33 12.51 24.43
C GLY A 159 11.43 11.25 23.57
N ASP A 160 12.60 10.60 23.54
CA ASP A 160 12.80 9.33 22.83
C ASP A 160 12.13 8.16 23.52
N HIS A 161 12.00 8.24 24.84
CA HIS A 161 11.35 7.24 25.70
C HIS A 161 9.85 7.46 25.84
N GLU A 162 9.29 8.54 25.27
CA GLU A 162 7.84 8.76 25.26
C GLU A 162 7.18 7.63 24.45
N PRO A 163 6.38 6.75 25.10
CA PRO A 163 5.74 5.66 24.41
C PRO A 163 4.53 6.15 23.60
N ASP A 164 4.25 5.50 22.47
CA ASP A 164 2.98 5.66 21.77
C ASP A 164 1.83 4.94 22.51
N ALA A 165 0.62 5.00 21.95
CA ALA A 165 -0.56 4.32 22.49
C ALA A 165 -0.40 2.79 22.67
N ARG A 166 0.61 2.19 22.03
CA ARG A 166 0.94 0.76 22.09
C ARG A 166 2.23 0.48 22.87
N HIS A 167 2.71 1.44 23.67
CA HIS A 167 3.90 1.30 24.51
C HIS A 167 5.22 1.13 23.72
N VAL A 168 5.24 1.56 22.45
CA VAL A 168 6.46 1.59 21.64
C VAL A 168 7.15 2.93 21.82
N GLU A 169 8.42 2.91 22.23
CA GLU A 169 9.23 4.12 22.42
C GLU A 169 9.46 4.86 21.08
N ARG A 170 9.35 6.18 21.13
CA ARG A 170 9.47 7.07 19.96
C ARG A 170 10.78 6.92 19.19
N TRP A 171 11.90 6.61 19.83
CA TRP A 171 13.17 6.43 19.12
C TRP A 171 13.17 5.21 18.20
N ARG A 172 12.41 4.14 18.54
CA ARG A 172 12.28 2.97 17.68
C ARG A 172 11.59 3.36 16.38
N HIS A 173 10.53 4.17 16.48
CA HIS A 173 9.88 4.76 15.30
C HIS A 173 10.86 5.63 14.48
N ASN A 174 11.66 6.47 15.13
CA ASN A 174 12.68 7.27 14.46
C ASN A 174 13.78 6.42 13.78
N ALA A 175 14.13 5.26 14.34
CA ALA A 175 15.08 4.32 13.73
C ALA A 175 14.51 3.67 12.46
N HIS A 176 13.21 3.35 12.44
CA HIS A 176 12.52 2.91 11.21
C HIS A 176 12.54 3.98 10.12
N TRP A 177 12.34 5.26 10.47
CA TRP A 177 12.49 6.38 9.53
C TRP A 177 13.92 6.54 9.01
N ALA A 178 14.92 6.39 9.89
CA ALA A 178 16.32 6.42 9.51
C ALA A 178 16.63 5.30 8.49
N ARG A 179 16.08 4.10 8.66
CA ARG A 179 16.20 3.00 7.69
C ARG A 179 15.61 3.37 6.33
N LEU A 180 14.42 3.98 6.29
CA LEU A 180 13.78 4.37 5.04
C LEU A 180 14.65 5.36 4.24
N GLN A 181 15.20 6.37 4.90
CA GLN A 181 16.12 7.31 4.27
C GLN A 181 17.39 6.62 3.77
N LEU A 182 17.95 5.68 4.55
CA LEU A 182 19.10 4.89 4.12
C LEU A 182 18.80 3.95 2.94
N VAL A 183 17.55 3.51 2.76
CA VAL A 183 17.13 2.79 1.55
C VAL A 183 17.09 3.71 0.35
N GLN A 184 16.51 4.91 0.49
CA GLN A 184 16.47 5.92 -0.57
C GLN A 184 17.87 6.39 -0.98
N GLU A 185 18.80 6.45 -0.02
CA GLU A 185 20.21 6.75 -0.24
C GLU A 185 21.01 5.57 -0.81
N GLY A 186 20.41 4.39 -0.99
CA GLY A 186 21.07 3.20 -1.53
C GLY A 186 22.07 2.55 -0.58
N VAL A 187 21.98 2.81 0.73
CA VAL A 187 22.84 2.22 1.76
C VAL A 187 22.26 0.88 2.25
N ILE A 188 20.94 0.79 2.38
CA ILE A 188 20.21 -0.42 2.80
C ILE A 188 19.38 -0.96 1.63
N LYS A 189 19.26 -2.28 1.52
CA LYS A 189 18.43 -2.93 0.50
C LYS A 189 16.94 -2.70 0.77
N GLU A 190 16.25 -2.25 -0.28
CA GLU A 190 14.79 -2.09 -0.31
C GLU A 190 14.07 -3.42 -0.06
N ASN A 191 14.41 -4.46 -0.84
CA ASN A 191 13.78 -5.79 -0.83
C ASN A 191 14.45 -6.79 0.13
N SER A 192 14.74 -6.37 1.36
CA SER A 192 15.16 -7.33 2.40
C SER A 192 13.99 -8.23 2.78
N SER A 193 14.25 -9.50 3.14
CA SER A 193 13.20 -10.42 3.63
C SER A 193 12.38 -9.77 4.75
N ARG A 194 11.07 -10.04 4.81
CA ARG A 194 10.15 -9.38 5.76
C ARG A 194 10.72 -9.44 7.19
N GLY A 195 10.88 -8.28 7.83
CA GLY A 195 11.45 -8.17 9.18
C GLY A 195 12.99 -8.21 9.26
N TRP A 196 13.70 -8.18 8.14
CA TRP A 196 15.16 -8.11 8.08
C TRP A 196 15.62 -6.79 7.48
N TRP A 197 16.75 -6.28 7.96
CA TRP A 197 17.46 -5.15 7.37
C TRP A 197 18.82 -5.60 6.88
N GLN A 198 19.26 -5.08 5.73
CA GLN A 198 20.49 -5.49 5.07
C GLN A 198 21.18 -4.32 4.39
N LEU A 199 22.51 -4.21 4.54
CA LEU A 199 23.33 -3.26 3.78
C LEU A 199 23.45 -3.66 2.31
N VAL A 200 23.48 -2.67 1.41
CA VAL A 200 23.70 -2.91 -0.02
C VAL A 200 25.10 -3.50 -0.29
N ARG A 201 26.11 -3.09 0.50
CA ARG A 201 27.46 -3.67 0.50
C ARG A 201 27.75 -4.24 1.89
N GLY A 202 27.82 -5.57 1.98
CA GLY A 202 28.06 -6.31 3.23
C GLY A 202 29.54 -6.62 3.51
N ARG A 203 30.43 -5.63 3.40
CA ARG A 203 31.85 -5.79 3.76
C ARG A 203 32.35 -4.59 4.57
#